data_AF-E0NWA5-F1
#
_entry.id   AF-E0NWA5-F1
#
_cell.length_a   1.000
_cell.length_b   1.000
_cell.length_c   1.000
_cell.angle_alpha   90.00
_cell.angle_beta   90.00
_cell.angle_gamma   90.00
#
_symmetry.space_group_name_H-M   'P 1'
#
loop_
_entity.id
_entity.type
_entity.pdbx_description
1 polymer ?
#
loop_
_entity_poly.entity_id
_entity_poly.type
_entity_poly.pdbx_seq_one_letter_code
_entity_poly.pdbx_strand_id
1 'polypeptide(L)'
;METPKLHIAGREITPNPPKMKVWRAFLAFFDADKEDLSLEDFLDEHVRLIVLGFGREEVTRESVEENVDVADIVPLTRFLFRWIQSLTFSKLVNLPNGETGKEA
;
A
#
# COMPACT_ATOMS: atom_id res chain seq x y z
N MET A 1 3.31 -0.51 -12.67
CA MET A 1 3.80 -1.33 -11.55
C MET A 1 2.90 -2.54 -11.42
N GLU A 2 3.46 -3.69 -11.02
CA GLU A 2 2.67 -4.88 -10.75
C GLU A 2 1.83 -4.70 -9.48
N THR A 3 0.70 -5.41 -9.42
CA THR A 3 -0.18 -5.41 -8.24
C THR A 3 0.45 -6.25 -7.13
N PRO A 4 0.56 -5.73 -5.89
CA PRO A 4 1.04 -6.48 -4.74
C PRO A 4 0.23 -7.76 -4.50
N LYS A 5 0.93 -8.79 -4.02
CA LYS A 5 0.38 -10.10 -3.74
C LYS A 5 0.77 -10.53 -2.34
N LEU A 6 -0.14 -11.22 -1.69
CA LEU A 6 0.05 -11.81 -0.36
C LEU A 6 -0.39 -13.26 -0.41
N HIS A 7 0.35 -14.15 0.24
CA HIS A 7 -0.04 -15.55 0.37
C HIS A 7 -0.52 -15.79 1.80
N ILE A 8 -1.79 -16.18 1.96
CA ILE A 8 -2.37 -16.56 3.25
C ILE A 8 -3.00 -17.93 3.09
N ALA A 9 -2.67 -18.87 3.98
CA ALA A 9 -3.21 -20.23 3.98
C ALA A 9 -3.17 -20.90 2.58
N GLY A 10 -2.07 -20.71 1.84
CA GLY A 10 -1.88 -21.28 0.50
C GLY A 10 -2.67 -20.59 -0.63
N ARG A 11 -3.36 -19.48 -0.36
CA ARG A 11 -4.10 -18.68 -1.35
C ARG A 11 -3.38 -17.39 -1.66
N GLU A 12 -3.29 -17.03 -2.94
CA GLU A 12 -2.82 -15.72 -3.38
C GLU A 12 -3.97 -14.70 -3.26
N ILE A 13 -3.71 -13.61 -2.56
CA ILE A 13 -4.64 -12.50 -2.32
C ILE A 13 -4.06 -11.24 -2.97
N THR A 14 -4.91 -10.48 -3.65
CA THR A 14 -4.59 -9.16 -4.19
C THR A 14 -5.39 -8.07 -3.46
N PRO A 15 -4.81 -6.87 -3.29
CA PRO A 15 -5.45 -5.75 -2.60
C PRO A 15 -6.69 -5.25 -3.36
N ASN A 16 -7.69 -4.77 -2.61
CA ASN A 16 -8.77 -3.96 -3.17
C ASN A 16 -8.24 -2.60 -3.65
N PRO A 17 -8.88 -1.94 -4.63
CA PRO A 17 -8.49 -0.60 -5.05
C PRO A 17 -8.48 0.38 -3.85
N PRO A 18 -7.31 0.97 -3.52
CA PRO A 18 -7.16 1.77 -2.32
C PRO A 18 -8.01 3.05 -2.40
N LYS A 19 -8.48 3.51 -1.25
CA LYS A 19 -9.23 4.77 -1.10
C LYS A 19 -8.34 5.83 -0.45
N MET A 20 -8.78 7.09 -0.48
CA MET A 20 -8.02 8.21 0.11
C MET A 20 -7.62 8.01 1.58
N LYS A 21 -8.43 7.28 2.37
CA LYS A 21 -8.07 6.93 3.76
C LYS A 21 -6.79 6.09 3.83
N VAL A 22 -6.65 5.11 2.93
CA VAL A 22 -5.45 4.26 2.83
C VAL A 22 -4.26 5.13 2.44
N TRP A 23 -4.40 5.94 1.38
CA TRP A 23 -3.35 6.86 0.94
C TRP A 23 -2.83 7.76 2.06
N ARG A 24 -3.72 8.41 2.82
CA ARG A 24 -3.34 9.28 3.93
C ARG A 24 -2.62 8.54 5.05
N ALA A 25 -3.04 7.31 5.37
CA ALA A 25 -2.39 6.51 6.40
C ALA A 25 -0.95 6.12 5.99
N PHE A 26 -0.75 5.75 4.73
CA PHE A 26 0.58 5.48 4.21
C PHE A 26 1.47 6.73 4.23
N LEU A 27 0.97 7.89 3.75
CA LEU A 27 1.72 9.15 3.84
C LEU A 27 2.09 9.49 5.28
N ALA A 28 1.12 9.44 6.20
CA ALA A 28 1.35 9.77 7.60
C ALA A 28 2.47 8.91 8.22
N PHE A 29 2.50 7.62 7.91
CA PHE A 29 3.56 6.75 8.42
C PHE A 29 4.92 7.00 7.75
N PHE A 30 4.96 7.11 6.42
CA PHE A 30 6.23 7.23 5.70
C PHE A 30 6.88 8.62 5.87
N ASP A 31 6.09 9.67 6.06
CA ASP A 31 6.55 11.04 6.28
C ASP A 31 6.88 11.34 7.76
N ALA A 32 6.39 10.53 8.70
CA ALA A 32 6.70 10.71 10.12
C ALA A 32 8.18 10.44 10.44
N ASP A 33 8.70 11.24 11.36
CA ASP A 33 9.96 10.93 12.05
C ASP A 33 9.79 9.66 12.90
N LYS A 34 10.83 8.83 12.93
CA LYS A 34 10.84 7.50 13.56
C LYS A 34 11.90 7.37 14.65
N GLU A 35 12.58 8.46 15.02
CA GLU A 35 13.66 8.45 16.03
C GLU A 35 13.24 7.83 17.38
N ASP A 36 12.00 8.04 17.81
CA ASP A 36 11.49 7.53 19.09
C ASP A 36 10.68 6.22 18.98
N LEU A 37 10.57 5.62 17.79
CA LEU A 37 9.73 4.44 17.56
C LEU A 37 10.49 3.16 17.92
N SER A 38 9.93 2.35 18.81
CA SER A 38 10.50 1.03 19.12
C SER A 38 10.46 0.11 17.89
N LEU A 39 11.32 -0.90 17.84
CA LEU A 39 11.30 -1.88 16.74
C LEU A 39 9.97 -2.65 16.70
N GLU A 40 9.38 -2.94 17.86
CA GLU A 40 8.09 -3.60 17.97
C GLU A 40 6.99 -2.71 17.38
N ASP A 41 6.86 -1.47 17.84
CA ASP A 41 5.87 -0.51 17.31
C ASP A 41 6.06 -0.26 15.80
N PHE A 42 7.32 -0.24 15.35
CA PHE A 42 7.64 -0.11 13.94
C PHE A 42 7.10 -1.27 13.11
N LEU A 43 7.32 -2.52 13.54
CA LEU A 43 6.81 -3.70 12.84
C LEU A 43 5.28 -3.79 12.92
N ASP A 44 4.72 -3.45 14.07
CA ASP A 44 3.28 -3.41 14.31
C ASP A 44 2.56 -2.44 13.36
N GLU A 45 3.15 -1.27 13.15
CA GLU A 45 2.60 -0.27 12.23
C GLU A 45 2.68 -0.73 10.77
N HIS A 46 3.71 -1.51 10.40
CA HIS A 46 3.78 -2.15 9.08
C HIS A 46 2.67 -3.19 8.90
N VAL A 47 2.43 -4.05 9.90
CA VAL A 47 1.33 -5.02 9.86
C VAL A 47 -0.02 -4.30 9.71
N ARG A 48 -0.23 -3.21 10.47
CA ARG A 48 -1.43 -2.37 10.35
C ARG A 48 -1.61 -1.81 8.94
N LEU A 49 -0.53 -1.34 8.31
CA LEU A 49 -0.55 -0.81 6.95
C LEU A 49 -0.78 -1.88 5.89
N ILE A 50 -0.29 -3.11 6.08
CA ILE A 50 -0.58 -4.24 5.20
C ILE A 50 -2.08 -4.54 5.23
N VAL A 51 -2.66 -4.71 6.41
CA VAL A 51 -4.10 -4.96 6.60
C VAL A 51 -4.93 -3.86 5.93
N LEU A 52 -4.60 -2.60 6.20
CA LEU A 52 -5.30 -1.45 5.62
C LEU A 52 -5.10 -1.34 4.10
N GLY A 53 -3.88 -1.62 3.62
CA GLY A 53 -3.48 -1.54 2.22
C GLY A 53 -4.14 -2.60 1.35
N PHE A 54 -4.30 -3.82 1.87
CA PHE A 54 -5.05 -4.88 1.22
C PHE A 54 -6.54 -4.62 1.24
N GLY A 55 -7.08 -4.13 2.36
CA GLY A 55 -8.51 -3.79 2.47
C GLY A 55 -9.43 -4.97 2.16
N ARG A 56 -8.98 -6.18 2.50
CA ARG A 56 -9.68 -7.47 2.33
C ARG A 56 -10.06 -7.99 3.70
N GLU A 57 -11.25 -8.57 3.84
CA GLU A 57 -11.71 -9.11 5.13
C GLU A 57 -10.83 -10.27 5.62
N GLU A 58 -10.30 -11.07 4.68
CA GLU A 58 -9.41 -12.18 5.02
C GLU A 58 -7.97 -11.76 5.39
N VAL A 59 -7.60 -10.49 5.19
CA VAL A 59 -6.28 -9.97 5.58
C VAL A 59 -6.42 -9.25 6.92
N THR A 60 -6.35 -10.03 8.00
CA THR A 60 -6.35 -9.55 9.38
C THR A 60 -4.91 -9.46 9.92
N ARG A 61 -4.74 -8.80 11.07
CA ARG A 61 -3.44 -8.76 11.77
C ARG A 61 -2.90 -10.17 12.03
N GLU A 62 -3.72 -11.03 12.64
CA GLU A 62 -3.40 -12.42 12.93
C GLU A 62 -2.98 -13.17 11.66
N SER A 63 -3.74 -13.01 10.56
CA SER A 63 -3.40 -13.68 9.30
C SER A 63 -2.04 -13.24 8.73
N VAL A 64 -1.67 -11.98 8.92
CA VAL A 64 -0.37 -11.45 8.48
C VAL A 64 0.75 -11.98 9.37
N GLU A 65 0.57 -11.92 10.68
CA GLU A 65 1.57 -12.38 11.66
C GLU A 65 1.86 -13.89 11.55
N GLU A 66 0.85 -14.71 11.21
CA GLU A 66 1.02 -16.16 11.08
C GLU A 66 1.51 -16.63 9.71
N ASN A 67 1.29 -15.86 8.64
CA ASN A 67 1.53 -16.32 7.26
C ASN A 67 2.63 -15.54 6.52
N VAL A 68 3.09 -14.40 7.05
CA VAL A 68 4.10 -13.57 6.40
C VAL A 68 5.41 -13.67 7.16
N ASP A 69 6.48 -14.01 6.45
CA ASP A 69 7.82 -14.01 7.02
C ASP A 69 8.17 -12.61 7.53
N VAL A 70 8.76 -12.54 8.72
CA VAL A 70 9.18 -11.27 9.34
C VAL A 70 10.07 -10.44 8.41
N ALA A 71 10.87 -11.10 7.57
CA ALA A 71 11.74 -10.46 6.58
C ALA A 71 10.97 -9.75 5.45
N ASP A 72 9.71 -10.13 5.21
CA ASP A 72 8.87 -9.63 4.12
C ASP A 72 7.88 -8.53 4.56
N ILE A 73 7.67 -8.33 5.87
CA ILE A 73 6.75 -7.31 6.41
C ILE A 73 7.09 -5.91 5.88
N VAL A 74 8.35 -5.49 6.03
CA VAL A 74 8.78 -4.16 5.60
C VAL A 74 8.82 -4.03 4.07
N PRO A 75 9.42 -4.97 3.30
CA PRO A 75 9.36 -4.96 1.85
C PRO A 75 7.94 -4.90 1.28
N LEU A 76 7.01 -5.71 1.80
CA LEU A 76 5.63 -5.76 1.32
C LEU A 76 4.92 -4.42 1.53
N THR A 77 5.05 -3.81 2.70
CA THR A 77 4.47 -2.50 3.00
C THR A 77 5.02 -1.42 2.06
N ARG A 78 6.33 -1.41 1.82
CA ARG A 78 6.95 -0.47 0.87
C ARG A 78 6.49 -0.71 -0.57
N PHE A 79 6.31 -1.97 -0.96
CA PHE A 79 5.81 -2.31 -2.29
C PHE A 79 4.36 -1.88 -2.47
N LEU A 80 3.50 -2.11 -1.46
CA LEU A 80 2.14 -1.58 -1.39
C LEU A 80 2.15 -0.06 -1.54
N PHE A 81 3.02 0.66 -0.83
CA PHE A 81 3.05 2.11 -0.91
C PHE A 81 3.37 2.60 -2.32
N ARG A 82 4.43 2.06 -2.94
CA ARG A 82 4.81 2.41 -4.32
C ARG A 82 3.70 2.09 -5.32
N TRP A 83 3.03 0.95 -5.15
CA TRP A 83 1.88 0.63 -5.97
C TRP A 83 0.75 1.65 -5.81
N ILE A 84 0.38 2.02 -4.58
CA ILE A 84 -0.63 3.06 -4.30
C ILE A 84 -0.20 4.40 -4.94
N GLN A 85 1.07 4.80 -4.79
CA GLN A 85 1.61 6.01 -5.44
C GLN A 85 1.43 5.95 -6.96
N SER A 86 1.71 4.81 -7.58
CA SER A 86 1.53 4.64 -9.04
C SER A 86 0.07 4.82 -9.47
N LEU A 87 -0.89 4.42 -8.63
CA LEU A 87 -2.33 4.60 -8.90
C LEU A 87 -2.76 6.07 -8.82
N THR A 88 -2.20 6.84 -7.87
CA THR A 88 -2.53 8.27 -7.69
C THR A 88 -2.28 9.08 -8.96
N PHE A 89 -1.22 8.76 -9.72
CA PHE A 89 -0.88 9.44 -10.97
C PHE A 89 -1.34 8.70 -12.23
N SER A 90 -1.84 7.46 -12.11
CA SER A 90 -2.24 6.62 -13.25
C SER A 90 -3.33 7.25 -14.14
N LYS A 91 -4.24 8.03 -13.55
CA LYS A 91 -5.32 8.71 -14.28
C LYS A 91 -4.91 10.08 -14.85
N LEU A 92 -3.81 10.67 -14.38
CA LEU A 92 -3.28 11.92 -14.93
C LEU A 92 -2.57 11.69 -16.27
N VAL A 93 -1.96 10.51 -16.47
CA VAL A 93 -1.29 10.12 -17.72
C VAL A 93 -2.28 9.83 -18.85
N ASN A 94 -3.55 9.55 -18.52
CA ASN A 94 -4.62 9.26 -19.49
C ASN A 94 -5.53 10.46 -19.79
N LEU A 95 -5.16 11.67 -19.35
CA LEU A 95 -5.80 12.87 -19.89
C LEU A 95 -5.41 12.95 -21.36
N PRO A 96 -6.34 12.83 -22.33
CA PRO A 96 -6.01 13.25 -23.69
C PRO A 96 -5.55 14.70 -23.56
N ASN A 97 -4.37 15.01 -24.12
CA ASN A 97 -4.01 16.41 -24.34
C ASN A 97 -5.19 17.00 -25.11
N GLY A 98 -6.07 17.71 -24.40
CA GLY A 98 -7.20 18.42 -24.98
C GLY A 98 -6.63 19.21 -26.12
N GLU A 99 -7.21 18.99 -27.29
CA GLU A 99 -6.78 19.52 -28.57
C GLU A 99 -6.16 20.90 -28.39
N THR A 100 -4.88 21.04 -28.76
CA THR A 100 -4.30 22.36 -29.01
C THR A 100 -5.01 22.88 -30.27
N GLY A 101 -6.26 23.29 -30.09
CA GLY A 101 -6.99 24.11 -31.03
C GLY A 101 -6.21 25.41 -31.12
N LYS A 102 -5.52 25.58 -32.23
CA LYS A 102 -5.10 26.89 -32.70
C LYS A 102 -6.37 27.74 -32.78
N GLU A 103 -6.55 28.63 -31.82
CA GLU A 103 -7.39 29.80 -32.03
C GLU A 103 -6.59 30.82 -32.84
N ALA A 104 -7.30 31.38 -33.82
CA ALA A 104 -6.81 32.09 -35.00
C ALA A 104 -6.21 33.47 -34.74
#